data_AF-A0A173H0X6-F1
#
_entry.id   AF-A0A173H0X6-F1
#
_cell.length_a   1.000
_cell.length_b   1.000
_cell.length_c   1.000
_cell.angle_alpha   90.00
_cell.angle_beta   90.00
_cell.angle_gamma   90.00
#
_symmetry.space_group_name_H-M   'P 1'
#
loop_
_entity.id
_entity.type
_entity.pdbx_description
1 polymer ?
#
loop_
_entity_poly.entity_id
_entity_poly.type
_entity_poly.pdbx_seq_one_letter_code
_entity_poly.pdbx_strand_id
1 'polypeptide(L)'
;MVVLASTPAVDHIPLLRSPDPGDYFSGMPVVDLSSPGAPRAIADACERFGFFKLVNHGVAVDTMERLESEAVRFFSLPQAERTAPA
;
A
#
# COMPACT_ATOMS: atom_id res chain seq x y z
N MET A 1 -23.67 9.14 -43.81
CA MET A 1 -22.58 9.70 -42.98
C MET A 1 -22.52 8.86 -41.72
N VAL A 2 -21.54 7.96 -41.61
CA VAL A 2 -21.38 7.11 -40.43
C VAL A 2 -20.37 7.82 -39.53
N VAL A 3 -20.82 8.32 -38.38
CA VAL A 3 -19.93 8.86 -37.36
C VAL A 3 -19.34 7.65 -36.65
N LEU A 4 -18.05 7.39 -36.89
CA LEU A 4 -17.28 6.45 -36.09
C LEU A 4 -17.18 7.04 -34.68
N ALA A 5 -17.83 6.41 -33.70
CA ALA A 5 -17.60 6.73 -32.30
C ALA A 5 -16.13 6.44 -31.99
N SER A 6 -15.36 7.49 -31.73
CA SER A 6 -14.01 7.36 -31.18
C SER A 6 -14.10 6.53 -29.91
N THR A 7 -13.43 5.38 -29.86
CA THR A 7 -13.24 4.65 -28.61
C THR A 7 -12.63 5.61 -27.59
N PRO A 8 -13.15 5.70 -26.35
CA PRO A 8 -12.45 6.45 -25.32
C PRO A 8 -11.05 5.86 -25.23
N ALA A 9 -10.04 6.67 -25.50
CA ALA A 9 -8.67 6.30 -25.23
C ALA A 9 -8.64 5.89 -23.76
N VAL A 10 -8.37 4.60 -23.52
CA VAL A 10 -8.23 4.05 -22.18
C VAL A 10 -7.07 4.82 -21.56
N ASP A 11 -7.33 5.63 -20.53
CA ASP A 11 -6.31 6.47 -19.92
C ASP A 11 -5.08 5.63 -19.59
N HIS A 12 -3.94 5.96 -20.20
CA HIS A 12 -2.69 5.26 -19.97
C HIS A 12 -2.23 5.47 -18.52
N ILE A 13 -1.64 4.43 -17.91
CA ILE A 13 -1.02 4.56 -16.58
C ILE A 13 0.09 5.63 -16.68
N PRO A 14 0.06 6.69 -15.85
CA PRO A 14 1.06 7.74 -15.90
C PRO A 14 2.47 7.20 -15.64
N LEU A 15 3.45 7.67 -16.42
CA LEU A 15 4.85 7.40 -16.16
C LEU A 15 5.38 8.38 -15.12
N LEU A 16 5.99 7.84 -14.05
CA LEU A 16 6.68 8.61 -13.02
C LEU A 16 8.19 8.41 -13.16
N ARG A 17 8.96 9.42 -12.71
CA ARG A 17 10.42 9.30 -12.59
C ARG A 17 10.73 8.16 -11.61
N SER A 18 11.72 7.33 -11.94
CA SER A 18 12.25 6.35 -10.98
C SER A 18 12.83 7.08 -9.77
N PRO A 19 12.55 6.62 -8.53
CA PRO A 19 13.11 7.21 -7.34
C PRO A 19 14.62 7.01 -7.28
N ASP A 20 15.36 8.05 -6.89
CA ASP A 20 16.80 7.98 -6.66
C ASP A 20 17.08 7.58 -5.19
N PRO A 21 18.26 7.02 -4.88
CA PRO A 21 18.65 6.76 -3.48
C PRO A 21 18.61 8.00 -2.59
N GLY A 22 18.76 9.20 -3.17
CA GLY A 22 18.65 10.48 -2.47
C GLY A 22 17.23 10.87 -2.06
N ASP A 23 16.20 10.23 -2.62
CA ASP A 23 14.80 10.47 -2.27
C ASP A 23 14.38 9.70 -0.99
N TYR A 24 15.27 8.88 -0.42
CA TYR A 24 14.98 8.13 0.80
C TYR A 24 14.79 9.06 2.01
N PHE A 25 13.65 8.92 2.67
CA PHE A 25 13.31 9.72 3.85
C PHE A 25 13.45 8.91 5.15
N SER A 26 14.50 9.17 5.92
CA SER A 26 14.76 8.52 7.22
C SER A 26 14.03 9.16 8.41
N GLY A 27 13.31 10.27 8.19
CA GLY A 27 12.62 11.02 9.24
C GLY A 27 11.19 10.53 9.55
N MET A 28 10.80 9.37 9.02
CA MET A 28 9.43 8.86 9.16
C MET A 28 9.14 8.53 10.62
N PRO A 29 8.08 9.10 11.23
CA PRO A 29 7.76 8.81 12.63
C PRO A 29 7.49 7.32 12.83
N VAL A 30 8.07 6.74 13.87
CA VAL A 30 7.80 5.37 14.31
C VAL A 30 7.09 5.45 15.66
N VAL A 31 5.88 4.90 15.73
CA VAL A 31 5.06 4.85 16.94
C VAL A 31 5.09 3.43 17.48
N ASP A 32 5.56 3.28 18.72
CA ASP A 32 5.42 2.04 19.49
C ASP A 32 4.06 2.02 20.19
N LEU A 33 3.14 1.14 19.75
CA LEU A 33 1.79 1.07 20.31
C LEU A 33 1.75 0.52 21.74
N SER A 34 2.79 -0.18 22.18
CA SER A 34 2.89 -0.68 23.55
C SER A 34 3.31 0.41 24.56
N SER A 35 3.74 1.58 24.06
CA SER A 35 4.17 2.70 24.89
C SER A 35 2.97 3.52 25.40
N PRO A 36 2.97 3.97 26.67
CA PRO A 36 1.94 4.87 27.19
C PRO A 36 1.90 6.22 26.44
N GLY A 37 2.99 6.59 25.74
CA GLY A 37 3.07 7.81 24.94
C GLY A 37 2.48 7.70 23.53
N ALA A 38 2.03 6.51 23.11
CA ALA A 38 1.55 6.28 21.75
C ALA A 38 0.45 7.24 21.28
N PRO A 39 -0.59 7.59 22.08
CA PRO A 39 -1.65 8.49 21.63
C PRO A 39 -1.13 9.87 21.23
N ARG A 40 -0.19 10.42 22.01
CA ARG A 40 0.43 11.72 21.71
C ARG A 40 1.34 11.63 20.48
N ALA A 41 2.16 10.58 20.39
CA ALA A 41 3.04 10.38 19.24
C ALA A 41 2.26 10.22 17.92
N ILE A 42 1.09 9.57 17.96
CA ILE A 42 0.18 9.45 16.81
C ILE A 42 -0.34 10.82 16.42
N ALA A 43 -0.87 11.61 17.37
CA ALA A 43 -1.37 12.95 17.10
C ALA A 43 -0.26 13.84 16.47
N ASP A 44 0.92 13.87 17.09
CA ASP A 44 2.07 14.65 16.62
C ASP A 44 2.54 14.20 15.22
N ALA A 45 2.42 12.92 14.86
CA ALA A 45 2.76 12.43 13.53
C ALA A 45 1.68 12.77 12.49
N CYS A 46 0.40 12.64 12.85
CA CYS A 46 -0.72 13.05 12.01
C CYS A 46 -0.67 14.54 11.68
N GLU A 47 -0.38 15.40 12.64
CA GLU A 47 -0.33 16.85 12.44
C GLU A 47 0.86 17.29 11.59
N ARG A 48 2.04 16.67 11.76
CA ARG A 48 3.28 17.09 11.08
C ARG A 48 3.51 16.41 9.74
N PHE A 49 3.11 15.14 9.60
CA PHE A 49 3.41 14.31 8.43
C PHE A 49 2.16 13.75 7.75
N GLY A 50 1.06 13.56 8.48
CA GLY A 50 -0.10 12.81 7.99
C GLY A 50 0.16 11.31 7.80
N PHE A 51 1.32 10.80 8.23
CA PHE A 51 1.76 9.42 8.05
C PHE A 51 2.75 9.00 9.15
N PHE A 52 2.76 7.71 9.51
CA PHE A 52 3.72 7.12 10.45
C PHE A 52 3.80 5.60 10.28
N LYS A 53 4.89 5.01 10.78
CA LYS A 53 5.04 3.57 10.94
C LYS A 53 4.58 3.18 12.34
N LEU A 54 3.77 2.13 12.44
CA LEU A 54 3.37 1.54 13.71
C LEU A 54 4.18 0.27 14.01
N VAL A 55 4.66 0.11 15.23
CA VAL A 55 5.34 -1.11 15.73
C VAL A 55 4.69 -1.60 17.02
N ASN A 56 4.96 -2.86 17.38
CA ASN A 56 4.39 -3.52 18.57
C ASN A 56 2.85 -3.44 18.63
N HIS A 57 2.19 -3.55 17.47
CA HIS A 57 0.73 -3.47 17.32
C HIS A 57 -0.02 -4.74 17.78
N GLY A 58 0.68 -5.78 18.24
CA GLY A 58 0.07 -7.02 18.78
C GLY A 58 -0.43 -8.03 17.74
N VAL A 59 -0.47 -7.67 16.45
CA VAL A 59 -0.73 -8.63 15.36
C VAL A 59 0.45 -9.59 15.24
N ALA A 60 0.19 -10.89 15.33
CA ALA A 60 1.20 -11.94 15.24
C ALA A 60 1.86 -11.97 13.85
N VAL A 61 3.17 -12.19 13.83
CA VAL A 61 3.97 -12.27 12.60
C VAL A 61 3.47 -13.38 11.69
N ASP A 62 3.23 -14.57 12.22
CA ASP A 62 2.70 -15.73 11.48
C ASP A 62 1.38 -15.42 10.74
N THR A 63 0.53 -14.55 11.30
CA THR A 63 -0.72 -14.13 10.65
C THR A 63 -0.43 -13.27 9.42
N MET A 64 0.53 -12.34 9.52
CA MET A 64 0.93 -11.47 8.41
C MET A 64 1.63 -12.27 7.31
N GLU A 65 2.53 -13.19 7.67
CA GLU A 65 3.23 -14.07 6.72
C GLU A 65 2.27 -14.99 5.97
N ARG A 66 1.30 -15.58 6.68
CA ARG A 66 0.25 -16.39 6.04
C ARG A 66 -0.62 -15.57 5.08
N LEU A 67 -1.01 -14.37 5.49
CA LEU A 67 -1.77 -13.47 4.62
C LEU A 67 -0.99 -13.14 3.35
N GLU A 68 0.29 -12.78 3.47
CA GLU A 68 1.16 -12.48 2.33
C GLU A 68 1.33 -13.70 1.42
N SER A 69 1.60 -14.87 1.99
CA SER A 69 1.74 -16.12 1.22
C SER A 69 0.47 -16.46 0.43
N GLU A 70 -0.71 -16.33 1.04
CA GLU A 70 -1.98 -16.58 0.36
C GLU A 70 -2.27 -15.54 -0.72
N ALA A 71 -1.95 -14.26 -0.49
CA ALA A 71 -2.06 -13.23 -1.50
C ALA A 71 -1.15 -13.51 -2.70
N VAL A 72 0.12 -13.85 -2.46
CA VAL A 72 1.07 -14.24 -3.51
C VAL A 72 0.56 -15.46 -4.28
N ARG A 73 0.05 -16.49 -3.58
CA ARG A 73 -0.52 -17.69 -4.20
C ARG A 73 -1.69 -17.33 -5.12
N PHE A 74 -2.64 -16.53 -4.63
CA PHE A 74 -3.80 -16.09 -5.40
C PHE A 74 -3.39 -15.25 -6.62
N PHE A 75 -2.54 -14.24 -6.44
CA PHE A 75 -2.08 -13.38 -7.52
C PHE A 75 -1.06 -14.06 -8.44
N SER A 76 -0.61 -15.28 -8.16
CA SER A 76 0.20 -16.10 -9.08
C SER A 76 -0.65 -16.97 -10.03
N LEU A 77 -1.96 -17.11 -9.76
CA LEU A 77 -2.84 -17.88 -10.63
C LEU A 77 -2.97 -17.25 -12.02
N PRO A 78 -3.29 -18.05 -13.07
CA PRO A 78 -3.64 -17.53 -14.38
C PRO A 78 -4.76 -16.50 -14.31
N GLN A 79 -4.73 -15.48 -15.17
CA GLN A 79 -5.71 -14.39 -15.15
C GLN A 79 -7.16 -14.91 -15.24
N ALA A 80 -7.41 -15.90 -16.09
CA ALA A 80 -8.75 -16.50 -16.24
C ALA A 80 -9.28 -17.12 -14.94
N GLU A 81 -8.41 -17.76 -14.15
CA GLU A 81 -8.78 -18.33 -12.85
C GLU A 81 -9.02 -17.23 -11.81
N ARG A 82 -8.15 -16.20 -11.77
CA ARG A 82 -8.30 -15.09 -10.80
C ARG A 82 -9.57 -14.26 -11.02
N THR A 83 -10.03 -14.13 -12.26
CA THR A 83 -11.23 -13.34 -12.61
C THR A 83 -12.47 -14.19 -12.80
N ALA A 84 -12.40 -15.50 -12.53
CA ALA A 84 -13.57 -16.36 -12.59
C ALA A 84 -14.60 -15.93 -11.53
N PRO A 85 -15.91 -16.01 -11.81
CA PRO A 85 -16.93 -15.77 -10.79
C PRO A 85 -16.78 -16.79 -9.65
N ALA A 86 -16.96 -16.32 -8.42
CA ALA A 86 -16.89 -17.12 -7.20
C ALA A 86 -18.00 -18.18 -7.11
#